data_AF-A0A920NDA4-F1
#
_entry.id   AF-A0A920NDA4-F1
#
_cell.length_a   1.000
_cell.length_b   1.000
_cell.length_c   1.000
_cell.angle_alpha   90.00
_cell.angle_beta   90.00
_cell.angle_gamma   90.00
#
_symmetry.space_group_name_H-M   'P 1'
#
loop_
_entity.id
_entity.type
_entity.pdbx_description
1 polymer ?
#
loop_
_entity_poly.entity_id
_entity_poly.type
_entity_poly.pdbx_seq_one_letter_code
_entity_poly.pdbx_strand_id
1 'polypeptide(L)'
;MLFPGRRNLARSSNTPGRTRQINFFNLAGKLMLGDLPGYGFASAPKTEILQWTRLVDTYLRFRPCLRRVCLLLDSRHDPNPLMWG
;
A
#
# COMPACT_ATOMS: atom_id res chain seq x y z
N MET A 1 13.44 3.47 -34.76
CA MET A 1 12.90 2.30 -34.05
C MET A 1 12.63 2.73 -32.62
N LEU A 2 11.39 3.09 -32.29
CA LEU A 2 11.00 3.64 -30.98
C LEU A 2 10.34 2.53 -30.16
N PHE A 3 10.91 2.20 -29.00
CA PHE A 3 10.27 1.33 -28.00
C PHE A 3 9.14 2.13 -27.31
N PRO A 4 7.85 1.75 -27.44
CA PRO A 4 6.80 2.41 -26.71
C PRO A 4 6.81 1.89 -25.26
N GLY A 5 7.29 2.76 -24.36
CA GLY A 5 7.20 2.56 -22.92
C GLY A 5 5.76 2.35 -22.45
N ARG A 6 5.54 1.25 -21.73
CA ARG A 6 4.25 0.89 -21.11
C ARG A 6 3.93 1.87 -19.97
N ARG A 7 3.32 3.00 -20.31
CA ARG A 7 2.88 4.10 -19.41
C ARG A 7 1.63 3.79 -18.55
N ASN A 8 1.32 2.52 -18.29
CA ASN A 8 0.06 2.12 -17.62
C ASN A 8 0.23 1.21 -16.39
N LEU A 9 1.44 1.10 -15.81
CA LEU A 9 1.66 0.18 -14.68
C LEU A 9 1.09 0.68 -13.35
N ALA A 10 0.80 1.98 -13.21
CA ALA A 10 0.25 2.54 -11.98
C ALA A 10 -0.76 3.64 -12.31
N ARG A 11 -2.05 3.28 -12.33
CA ARG A 11 -3.13 4.26 -12.32
C ARG A 11 -3.31 4.71 -10.87
N SER A 12 -2.57 5.73 -10.44
CA SER A 12 -2.85 6.41 -9.18
C SER A 12 -4.20 7.13 -9.34
N SER A 13 -5.24 6.62 -8.67
CA SER A 13 -6.55 7.27 -8.62
C SER A 13 -6.37 8.67 -8.01
N ASN A 14 -6.48 9.71 -8.83
CA ASN A 14 -6.28 11.13 -8.48
C ASN A 14 -7.37 11.71 -7.56
N THR A 15 -8.12 10.87 -6.84
CA THR A 15 -9.10 11.29 -5.83
C THR A 15 -8.53 11.00 -4.43
N PRO A 16 -8.16 12.02 -3.65
CA PRO A 16 -7.69 11.85 -2.28
C PRO A 16 -8.70 11.03 -1.46
N GLY A 17 -8.24 10.01 -0.73
CA GLY A 17 -9.07 9.24 0.19
C GLY A 17 -9.81 8.02 -0.37
N ARG A 18 -9.40 7.44 -1.52
CA ARG A 18 -10.13 6.32 -2.13
C ARG A 18 -9.44 4.97 -2.27
N THR A 19 -8.17 4.82 -1.87
CA THR A 19 -7.54 3.50 -1.88
C THR A 19 -7.97 2.73 -0.63
N ARG A 20 -9.07 1.97 -0.73
CA ARG A 20 -9.64 1.12 0.33
C ARG A 20 -9.36 -0.37 0.12
N GLN A 21 -8.54 -0.69 -0.88
CA GLN A 21 -8.26 -2.04 -1.36
C GLN A 21 -6.75 -2.22 -1.45
N ILE A 22 -6.30 -3.47 -1.31
CA ILE A 22 -4.93 -3.84 -1.67
C ILE A 22 -4.89 -4.00 -3.18
N ASN A 23 -4.09 -3.19 -3.85
CA ASN A 23 -3.94 -3.29 -5.30
C ASN A 23 -2.86 -4.31 -5.63
N PHE A 24 -3.17 -5.28 -6.48
CA PHE A 24 -2.22 -6.31 -6.91
C PHE A 24 -1.71 -6.07 -8.32
N PHE A 25 -0.39 -6.06 -8.47
CA PHE A 25 0.30 -5.91 -9.75
C PHE A 25 1.03 -7.21 -10.07
N ASN A 26 0.61 -7.86 -11.16
CA ASN A 26 1.27 -9.05 -11.68
C ASN A 26 2.47 -8.66 -12.55
N LEU A 27 3.67 -9.00 -12.10
CA LEU A 27 4.90 -8.83 -12.83
C LEU A 27 5.21 -10.09 -13.64
N ALA A 28 4.61 -10.15 -14.83
CA ALA A 28 4.86 -11.18 -15.85
C ALA A 28 4.69 -12.63 -15.33
N GLY A 29 3.76 -12.87 -14.40
CA GLY A 29 3.48 -14.17 -13.80
C GLY A 29 4.53 -14.67 -12.81
N LYS A 30 5.60 -13.89 -12.58
CA LYS A 30 6.73 -14.29 -11.73
C LYS A 30 6.62 -13.74 -10.31
N LEU A 31 5.98 -12.57 -10.16
CA LEU A 31 5.86 -11.89 -8.88
C LEU A 31 4.52 -11.15 -8.81
N MET A 32 3.93 -11.11 -7.63
CA MET A 32 2.77 -10.27 -7.33
C MET A 32 3.20 -9.20 -6.33
N LEU A 33 3.04 -7.93 -6.69
CA LEU A 33 3.24 -6.81 -5.77
C LEU A 33 1.87 -6.38 -5.23
N GLY A 34 1.74 -6.32 -3.91
CA GLY A 34 0.58 -5.74 -3.24
C GLY A 34 0.91 -4.33 -2.78
N ASP A 35 0.20 -3.33 -3.29
CA ASP A 35 0.23 -1.96 -2.80
C ASP A 35 -0.84 -1.81 -1.72
N LEU A 36 -0.37 -1.58 -0.48
CA LEU A 36 -1.23 -1.42 0.67
C LEU A 36 -1.67 0.05 0.78
N PRO A 37 -2.91 0.32 1.21
CA PRO A 37 -3.31 1.69 1.50
C PRO A 37 -2.39 2.32 2.55
N GLY A 38 -2.11 3.63 2.42
CA GLY A 38 -1.16 4.35 3.26
C GLY A 38 -1.43 4.15 4.74
N TYR A 39 -0.52 3.44 5.41
CA TYR A 39 -0.58 3.18 6.85
C TYR A 39 -0.23 4.47 7.60
N GLY A 40 -1.22 5.05 8.29
CA GLY A 40 -0.98 6.16 9.23
C GLY A 40 -1.15 7.59 8.69
N PHE A 41 -1.56 7.81 7.43
CA PHE A 41 -1.68 9.17 6.88
C PHE A 41 -2.96 9.44 6.08
N ALA A 42 -4.12 9.12 6.65
CA ALA A 42 -5.40 9.49 6.05
C ALA A 42 -6.38 9.99 7.11
N SER A 43 -6.78 11.26 7.02
CA SER A 43 -7.95 11.78 7.71
C SER A 43 -9.20 11.13 7.11
N ALA A 44 -9.61 10.00 7.69
CA ALA A 44 -10.80 9.26 7.33
C ALA A 44 -11.67 9.02 8.58
N PRO A 45 -12.97 8.71 8.43
CA PRO A 45 -13.81 8.34 9.57
C PRO A 45 -13.22 7.16 10.36
N LYS A 46 -13.37 7.17 11.69
CA LYS A 46 -12.84 6.10 12.58
C LYS A 46 -13.25 4.69 12.14
N THR A 47 -14.48 4.54 11.64
CA THR A 47 -15.01 3.27 11.12
C THR A 47 -14.25 2.78 9.90
N GLU A 48 -13.94 3.68 8.96
CA GLU A 48 -13.11 3.37 7.79
C GLU A 48 -11.69 3.03 8.21
N ILE A 49 -11.14 3.77 9.19
CA ILE A 49 -9.82 3.51 9.76
C ILE A 49 -9.72 2.08 10.30
N LEU A 50 -10.70 1.69 11.11
CA LEU A 50 -10.76 0.36 11.67
C LEU A 50 -10.87 -0.73 10.60
N GLN A 51 -11.71 -0.52 9.57
CA GLN A 51 -11.90 -1.48 8.49
C GLN A 51 -10.61 -1.74 7.71
N TRP A 52 -9.92 -0.69 7.28
CA TRP A 52 -8.67 -0.88 6.53
C TRP A 52 -7.54 -1.38 7.42
N THR A 53 -7.49 -0.97 8.70
CA THR A 53 -6.51 -1.50 9.67
C THR A 53 -6.66 -3.02 9.82
N ARG A 54 -7.90 -3.49 9.98
CA ARG A 54 -8.20 -4.93 10.05
C ARG A 54 -7.84 -5.67 8.77
N LEU A 55 -8.08 -5.05 7.61
CA LEU A 55 -7.75 -5.62 6.31
C LEU A 55 -6.22 -5.81 6.17
N VAL A 56 -5.46 -4.76 6.46
CA VAL A 56 -3.99 -4.79 6.39
C VAL A 56 -3.42 -5.80 7.39
N ASP A 57 -3.89 -5.79 8.64
CA ASP A 57 -3.46 -6.76 9.67
C ASP A 57 -3.74 -8.21 9.23
N THR A 58 -4.94 -8.47 8.72
CA THR A 58 -5.31 -9.81 8.21
C THR A 58 -4.41 -10.24 7.05
N TYR A 59 -4.13 -9.33 6.12
CA TYR A 59 -3.28 -9.62 4.96
C TYR A 59 -1.84 -9.91 5.38
N LEU A 60 -1.27 -9.13 6.28
CA LEU A 60 0.11 -9.30 6.75
C LEU A 60 0.28 -10.58 7.58
N ARG A 61 -0.72 -10.96 8.38
CA ARG A 61 -0.66 -12.16 9.24
C ARG A 61 -0.93 -13.45 8.50
N PHE A 62 -1.94 -13.46 7.64
CA PHE A 62 -2.53 -14.72 7.16
C PHE A 62 -2.29 -15.00 5.67
N ARG A 63 -1.52 -14.18 4.95
CA ARG A 63 -1.21 -14.43 3.54
C ARG A 63 0.02 -15.35 3.41
N PRO A 64 -0.15 -16.67 3.17
CA PRO A 64 1.00 -17.60 3.11
C PRO A 64 1.97 -17.30 1.96
N CYS A 65 1.48 -16.68 0.89
CA CYS A 65 2.30 -16.31 -0.27
C CYS A 65 3.05 -14.98 -0.08
N LEU A 66 2.82 -14.25 1.02
CA LEU A 66 3.54 -13.01 1.31
C LEU A 66 4.99 -13.35 1.67
N ARG A 67 5.94 -12.81 0.90
CA ARG A 67 7.36 -13.11 1.08
C ARG A 67 8.14 -12.00 1.76
N ARG A 68 7.78 -10.73 1.50
CA ARG A 68 8.47 -9.54 2.00
C ARG A 68 7.48 -8.37 2.13
N VAL A 69 7.79 -7.47 3.05
CA VAL A 69 7.10 -6.18 3.23
C VAL A 69 8.15 -5.09 3.09
N CYS A 70 7.87 -4.07 2.28
CA CYS A 70 8.72 -2.89 2.13
C CYS A 70 8.01 -1.69 2.74
N LEU A 71 8.58 -1.11 3.80
CA LEU A 71 8.06 0.09 4.42
C LEU A 71 8.78 1.31 3.85
N LEU A 72 8.05 2.18 3.16
CA LEU A 72 8.59 3.44 2.66
C LEU A 72 8.49 4.49 3.77
N LEU A 73 9.64 4.88 4.31
CA LEU A 73 9.76 5.94 5.30
C LEU A 73 10.27 7.21 4.62
N ASP A 74 9.63 8.34 4.88
CA ASP A 74 10.13 9.63 4.43
C ASP A 74 11.30 10.06 5.33
N SER A 75 12.49 10.17 4.76
CA SER A 75 13.72 10.54 5.49
C SER A 75 13.71 11.98 6.01
N ARG A 76 12.73 12.80 5.64
CA ARG A 76 12.61 14.21 6.05
C ARG A 76 11.77 14.38 7.32
N HIS A 77 11.06 13.33 7.76
CA HIS A 77 10.41 13.32 9.05
C HIS A 77 11.34 12.64 10.05
N ASP A 78 11.65 13.33 11.14
CA ASP A 78 12.25 12.67 12.29
C ASP A 78 11.34 11.52 12.73
N PRO A 79 11.90 10.32 13.05
CA PRO A 79 11.11 9.23 13.58
C PRO A 79 10.53 9.67 14.91
N ASN A 80 9.28 10.15 14.91
CA ASN A 80 8.61 10.57 16.12
C ASN A 80 8.47 9.34 17.05
N PRO A 81 9.10 9.32 18.24
CA PRO A 81 9.16 8.13 19.10
C PRO A 81 7.79 7.62 19.56
N LEU A 82 6.73 8.42 19.44
CA LEU A 82 5.38 8.11 19.92
C LEU A 82 4.54 7.25 18.95
N MET A 83 5.06 6.88 17.77
CA MET A 83 4.33 6.06 16.77
C MET A 83 4.49 4.54 16.96
N TRP A 84 5.23 4.08 17.98
CA TRP A 84 5.51 2.65 18.23
C TRP A 84 5.06 2.16 19.61
N GLY A 85 4.17 2.92 20.28
CA GLY A 85 3.55 2.56 21.57
C GLY A 85 2.15 2.02 21.41
#